data_AF-A0A938RU11-F1
#
_entry.id   AF-A0A938RU11-F1
#
_cell.length_a   1.000
_cell.length_b   1.000
_cell.length_c   1.000
_cell.angle_alpha   90.00
_cell.angle_beta   90.00
_cell.angle_gamma   90.00
#
_symmetry.space_group_name_H-M   'P 1'
#
loop_
_entity.id
_entity.type
_entity.pdbx_description
1 polymer ?
#
loop_
_entity_poly.entity_id
_entity_poly.type
_entity_poly.pdbx_seq_one_letter_code
_entity_poly.pdbx_strand_id
1 'polypeptide(L)'
;MNPAAMGRCAARGFTLVEVLVGGAVAMIGLYATLNLAVEAARGNTERRDAQIAGQLAEHVLATMQAEAVMWKDDAPAPISRYLNKISTPATVGAGTPWLNGPGAPLANDRRVGQLGADQTYDQGALQEVPNDRGQRFCVHYRLTWVSSDVMRAEVRVSWARANAPVDAYKQCPVSMITNPGDIGYVGSVTLPALVMRNVYAQ
;
A
#
# COMPACT_ATOMS: atom_id res chain seq x y z
N MET A 1 -47.81 -25.28 56.80
CA MET A 1 -47.67 -25.39 55.33
C MET A 1 -48.37 -24.18 54.72
N ASN A 2 -47.61 -23.18 54.27
CA ASN A 2 -48.16 -21.95 53.68
C ASN A 2 -48.30 -22.13 52.16
N PRO A 3 -49.48 -21.92 51.57
CA PRO A 3 -49.64 -21.96 50.12
C PRO A 3 -48.88 -20.78 49.51
N ALA A 4 -47.92 -21.10 48.64
CA ALA A 4 -47.16 -20.14 47.87
C ALA A 4 -48.11 -19.28 47.04
N ALA A 5 -48.10 -17.97 47.29
CA ALA A 5 -48.82 -16.99 46.49
C ALA A 5 -48.17 -16.95 45.10
N MET A 6 -48.76 -17.67 44.14
CA MET A 6 -48.49 -17.45 42.71
C MET A 6 -49.02 -16.07 42.35
N GLY A 7 -48.16 -15.06 42.48
CA GLY A 7 -48.41 -13.72 41.97
C GLY A 7 -48.67 -13.82 40.47
N ARG A 8 -49.92 -13.58 40.07
CA ARG A 8 -50.27 -13.49 38.65
C ARG A 8 -49.52 -12.29 38.08
N CYS A 9 -48.51 -12.55 37.25
CA CYS A 9 -47.94 -11.51 36.41
C CYS A 9 -49.06 -10.99 35.50
N ALA A 10 -49.64 -9.85 35.86
CA ALA A 10 -50.59 -9.16 35.00
C ALA A 10 -49.85 -8.80 33.71
N ALA A 11 -50.31 -9.34 32.59
CA ALA A 11 -49.80 -8.98 31.28
C ALA A 11 -50.05 -7.48 31.06
N ARG A 12 -49.03 -6.66 31.29
CA ARG A 12 -49.07 -5.24 30.97
C ARG A 12 -48.97 -5.13 29.45
N GLY A 13 -50.05 -4.70 28.82
CA GLY A 13 -50.04 -4.34 27.40
C GLY A 13 -49.16 -3.13 27.17
N PHE A 14 -48.39 -3.14 26.09
CA PHE A 14 -47.60 -1.98 25.66
C PHE A 14 -48.52 -0.92 25.06
N THR A 15 -48.24 0.34 25.37
CA THR A 15 -48.90 1.47 24.70
C THR A 15 -48.31 1.66 23.30
N LEU A 16 -49.11 2.17 22.36
CA LEU A 16 -48.64 2.47 21.00
C LEU A 16 -47.44 3.43 20.99
N VAL A 17 -47.40 4.37 21.95
CA VAL A 17 -46.29 5.31 22.12
C VAL A 17 -45.00 4.59 22.51
N GLU A 18 -45.04 3.63 23.43
CA GLU A 18 -43.85 2.84 23.81
C GLU A 18 -43.28 2.05 22.64
N VAL A 19 -44.15 1.47 21.80
CA VAL A 19 -43.71 0.75 20.60
C VAL A 19 -43.06 1.70 19.60
N LEU A 20 -43.62 2.89 19.39
CA LEU A 20 -43.04 3.89 18.49
C LEU A 20 -41.69 4.41 18.99
N VAL A 21 -41.56 4.69 20.29
CA VAL A 21 -40.29 5.13 20.89
C VAL A 21 -39.24 4.02 20.81
N GLY A 22 -39.62 2.78 21.13
CA GLY A 22 -38.71 1.62 20.99
C GLY A 22 -38.24 1.41 19.55
N GLY A 23 -39.14 1.55 18.58
CA GLY A 23 -38.80 1.51 17.15
C GLY A 23 -37.84 2.62 16.73
N ALA A 24 -38.07 3.86 17.19
CA ALA A 24 -37.18 4.98 16.88
C ALA A 24 -35.77 4.79 17.46
N VAL A 25 -35.65 4.33 18.71
CA VAL A 25 -34.36 4.03 19.34
C VAL A 25 -33.65 2.88 18.61
N ALA A 26 -34.38 1.83 18.23
CA ALA A 26 -33.82 0.71 17.47
C ALA A 26 -33.28 1.15 16.10
N MET A 27 -34.00 2.04 15.38
CA MET A 27 -33.55 2.56 14.08
C MET A 27 -32.29 3.43 14.20
N ILE A 28 -32.19 4.27 15.25
CA ILE A 28 -30.98 5.06 15.52
C ILE A 28 -29.79 4.13 15.82
N GLY A 29 -30.01 3.10 16.65
CA GLY A 29 -29.00 2.10 16.96
C GLY A 29 -28.51 1.37 15.70
N LEU A 30 -29.43 0.90 14.86
CA LEU A 30 -29.09 0.25 13.59
C LEU A 30 -28.26 1.16 12.69
N TYR A 31 -28.68 2.43 12.51
CA TYR A 31 -27.94 3.41 11.72
C TYR A 31 -26.52 3.64 12.26
N ALA A 32 -26.35 3.75 13.57
CA ALA A 32 -25.04 3.89 14.20
C ALA A 32 -24.14 2.68 13.92
N THR A 33 -24.66 1.46 14.06
CA THR A 33 -23.88 0.24 13.78
C THR A 33 -23.47 0.11 12.31
N LEU A 34 -24.34 0.51 11.38
CA LEU A 34 -24.03 0.49 9.94
C LEU A 34 -22.90 1.44 9.58
N ASN A 35 -22.91 2.66 10.11
CA ASN A 35 -21.84 3.64 9.86
C ASN A 35 -20.49 3.13 10.42
N LEU A 36 -20.50 2.58 11.64
CA LEU A 36 -19.29 2.02 12.24
C LEU A 36 -18.74 0.83 11.44
N ALA A 37 -19.61 -0.03 10.90
CA ALA A 37 -19.20 -1.15 10.06
C ALA A 37 -18.56 -0.67 8.74
N VAL A 38 -19.10 0.38 8.11
CA VAL A 38 -18.54 0.97 6.89
C VAL A 38 -17.17 1.59 7.15
N GLU A 39 -17.02 2.35 8.24
CA GLU A 39 -15.74 2.95 8.63
C GLU A 39 -14.70 1.89 8.98
N ALA A 40 -15.09 0.84 9.71
CA ALA A 40 -14.20 -0.28 10.02
C ALA A 40 -13.74 -1.01 8.76
N ALA A 41 -14.63 -1.23 7.79
CA ALA A 41 -14.28 -1.84 6.51
C ALA A 41 -13.26 -0.98 5.73
N ARG A 42 -13.48 0.34 5.66
CA ARG A 42 -12.54 1.29 5.03
C ARG A 42 -11.19 1.33 5.74
N GLY A 43 -11.20 1.32 7.07
CA GLY A 43 -9.97 1.28 7.86
C GLY A 43 -9.17 -0.01 7.62
N ASN A 44 -9.85 -1.15 7.46
CA ASN A 44 -9.19 -2.42 7.17
C ASN A 44 -8.58 -2.45 5.76
N THR A 45 -9.25 -1.88 4.76
CA THR A 45 -8.69 -1.78 3.39
C THR A 45 -7.45 -0.91 3.36
N GLU A 46 -7.47 0.25 4.01
CA GLU A 46 -6.30 1.15 4.06
C GLU A 46 -5.11 0.51 4.80
N ARG A 47 -5.36 -0.24 5.88
CA ARG A 47 -4.30 -1.00 6.57
C ARG A 47 -3.70 -2.08 5.67
N ARG A 48 -4.55 -2.80 4.93
CA ARG A 48 -4.09 -3.83 3.98
C ARG A 48 -3.27 -3.21 2.85
N ASP A 49 -3.71 -2.08 2.29
CA ASP A 49 -2.97 -1.39 1.23
C ASP A 49 -1.62 -0.85 1.74
N ALA A 50 -1.55 -0.34 2.98
CA ALA A 50 -0.31 0.07 3.61
C ALA A 50 0.66 -1.11 3.84
N GLN A 51 0.15 -2.28 4.24
CA GLN A 51 0.96 -3.49 4.39
C GLN A 51 1.52 -3.97 3.05
N ILE A 52 0.70 -4.01 1.99
CA ILE A 52 1.13 -4.36 0.64
C ILE A 52 2.18 -3.37 0.13
N ALA A 53 1.95 -2.06 0.34
CA ALA A 53 2.90 -1.02 -0.03
C ALA A 53 4.25 -1.19 0.68
N GLY A 54 4.23 -1.55 1.97
CA GLY A 54 5.45 -1.87 2.74
C GLY A 54 6.21 -3.06 2.17
N GLN A 55 5.53 -4.18 1.93
CA GLN A 55 6.14 -5.38 1.34
C GLN A 55 6.72 -5.11 -0.05
N LEU A 56 6.02 -4.32 -0.88
CA LEU A 56 6.54 -3.90 -2.19
C LEU A 56 7.80 -3.04 -2.04
N ALA A 57 7.80 -2.08 -1.12
CA ALA A 57 8.96 -1.24 -0.87
C ALA A 57 10.17 -2.07 -0.42
N GLU A 58 9.97 -3.02 0.51
CA GLU A 58 11.01 -3.96 0.94
C GLU A 58 11.55 -4.81 -0.21
N HIS A 59 10.68 -5.33 -1.07
CA HIS A 59 11.08 -6.12 -2.23
C HIS A 59 11.94 -5.31 -3.22
N VAL A 60 11.54 -4.07 -3.50
CA VAL A 60 12.31 -3.16 -4.38
C VAL A 60 13.67 -2.84 -3.76
N LEU A 61 13.73 -2.59 -2.45
CA LEU A 61 15.00 -2.38 -1.74
C LEU A 61 15.90 -3.62 -1.77
N ALA A 62 15.35 -4.82 -1.56
CA ALA A 62 16.09 -6.07 -1.67
C ALA A 62 16.63 -6.28 -3.10
N THR A 63 15.85 -5.92 -4.11
CA THR A 63 16.29 -5.94 -5.51
C THR A 63 17.43 -4.95 -5.75
N MET A 64 17.34 -3.71 -5.24
CA MET A 64 18.43 -2.74 -5.34
C MET A 64 19.70 -3.21 -4.64
N GLN A 65 19.59 -3.87 -3.49
CA GLN A 65 20.72 -4.46 -2.77
C GLN A 65 21.36 -5.60 -3.58
N ALA A 66 20.55 -6.48 -4.16
CA ALA A 66 21.04 -7.55 -5.03
C ALA A 66 21.73 -6.99 -6.29
N GLU A 67 21.15 -5.96 -6.92
CA GLU A 67 21.76 -5.27 -8.06
C GLU A 67 23.10 -4.60 -7.67
N ALA A 68 23.20 -4.07 -6.46
CA ALA A 68 24.41 -3.40 -5.98
C ALA A 68 25.61 -4.34 -5.81
N VAL A 69 25.36 -5.61 -5.46
CA VAL A 69 26.41 -6.64 -5.42
C VAL A 69 27.01 -6.86 -6.80
N MET A 70 26.23 -6.70 -7.87
CA MET A 70 26.67 -6.86 -9.26
C MET A 70 27.07 -5.53 -9.92
N TRP A 71 26.91 -4.41 -9.22
CA TRP A 71 27.12 -3.09 -9.80
C TRP A 71 28.62 -2.83 -10.01
N LYS A 72 29.00 -2.61 -11.27
CA LYS A 72 30.35 -2.20 -11.68
C LYS A 72 30.25 -0.81 -12.34
N ASP A 73 31.16 0.10 -11.98
CA ASP A 73 31.18 1.47 -12.51
C ASP A 73 31.28 1.51 -14.05
N ASP A 74 31.97 0.52 -14.64
CA ASP A 74 32.26 0.43 -16.08
C ASP A 74 31.41 -0.60 -16.84
N ALA A 75 30.39 -1.20 -16.20
CA ALA A 75 29.55 -2.16 -16.91
C ALA A 75 28.69 -1.44 -17.98
N PRO A 76 28.79 -1.84 -19.27
CA PRO A 76 27.84 -1.36 -20.27
C PRO A 76 26.42 -1.73 -19.83
N ALA A 77 25.49 -0.77 -19.90
CA ALA A 77 24.08 -0.98 -19.55
C ALA A 77 23.56 -2.27 -20.24
N PRO A 78 22.94 -3.23 -19.50
CA PRO A 78 21.82 -2.96 -18.60
C PRO A 78 21.82 -3.80 -17.29
N ILE A 79 22.95 -3.96 -16.59
CA ILE A 79 23.03 -4.89 -15.45
C ILE A 79 22.21 -4.44 -14.22
N SER A 80 22.06 -3.12 -13.98
CA SER A 80 21.25 -2.60 -12.87
C SER A 80 20.04 -1.80 -13.38
N ARG A 81 18.82 -2.21 -13.03
CA ARG A 81 17.57 -1.57 -13.45
C ARG A 81 17.32 -0.26 -12.69
N TYR A 82 17.77 -0.19 -11.43
CA TYR A 82 17.55 0.95 -10.54
C TYR A 82 18.79 1.83 -10.37
N LEU A 83 19.99 1.23 -10.35
CA LEU A 83 21.23 1.96 -10.07
C LEU A 83 21.83 2.67 -11.29
N ASN A 84 21.31 2.45 -12.50
CA ASN A 84 21.86 3.04 -13.72
C ASN A 84 21.54 4.53 -13.93
N LYS A 85 20.70 5.12 -13.07
CA LYS A 85 20.27 6.53 -13.19
C LYS A 85 21.08 7.51 -12.34
N ILE A 86 21.98 7.01 -11.48
CA ILE A 86 22.83 7.89 -10.68
C ILE A 86 24.05 8.31 -11.50
N SER A 87 24.39 9.61 -11.46
CA SER A 87 25.58 10.11 -12.14
C SER A 87 26.83 9.58 -11.45
N THR A 88 27.69 8.90 -12.20
CA THR A 88 29.09 8.69 -11.85
C THR A 88 29.90 9.86 -12.42
N PRO A 89 30.82 10.50 -11.67
CA PRO A 89 31.39 10.08 -10.38
C PRO A 89 30.58 10.44 -9.11
N ALA A 90 30.85 9.71 -8.03
CA ALA A 90 30.18 9.79 -6.73
C ALA A 90 30.53 11.07 -5.94
N THR A 91 29.79 12.16 -6.15
CA THR A 91 29.86 13.34 -5.28
C THR A 91 28.99 13.11 -4.04
N VAL A 92 29.59 13.14 -2.84
CA VAL A 92 28.85 13.01 -1.57
C VAL A 92 27.74 14.05 -1.48
N GLY A 93 26.53 13.62 -1.14
CA GLY A 93 25.33 14.45 -1.09
C GLY A 93 24.63 14.65 -2.43
N ALA A 94 25.24 14.26 -3.56
CA ALA A 94 24.53 14.24 -4.84
C ALA A 94 23.48 13.12 -4.83
N GLY A 95 22.29 13.43 -5.34
CA GLY A 95 21.20 12.46 -5.41
C GLY A 95 20.35 12.67 -6.64
N THR A 96 19.58 11.65 -6.97
CA THR A 96 18.59 11.74 -8.05
C THR A 96 17.36 12.49 -7.56
N PRO A 97 16.56 13.11 -8.45
CA PRO A 97 15.17 13.38 -8.11
C PRO A 97 14.44 12.05 -7.82
N TRP A 98 13.19 12.15 -7.39
CA TRP A 98 12.32 10.97 -7.36
C TRP A 98 12.12 10.46 -8.78
N LEU A 99 12.53 9.22 -9.02
CA LEU A 99 12.42 8.51 -10.28
C LEU A 99 11.29 7.50 -10.19
N ASN A 100 10.63 7.25 -11.32
CA ASN A 100 9.65 6.17 -11.41
C ASN A 100 10.37 4.82 -11.44
N GLY A 101 9.89 3.89 -10.62
CA GLY A 101 10.32 2.50 -10.65
C GLY A 101 10.20 1.93 -12.07
N PRO A 102 11.17 1.14 -12.53
CA PRO A 102 11.09 0.48 -13.83
C PRO A 102 9.92 -0.50 -13.81
N GLY A 103 8.97 -0.31 -14.72
CA GLY A 103 7.70 -1.03 -14.73
C GLY A 103 6.52 -0.24 -14.14
N ALA A 104 6.68 1.02 -13.72
CA ALA A 104 5.56 1.91 -13.45
C ALA A 104 4.99 2.48 -14.78
N PRO A 105 3.67 2.45 -15.02
CA PRO A 105 2.60 1.88 -14.18
C PRO A 105 2.65 0.35 -14.21
N LEU A 106 2.56 -0.32 -13.05
CA LEU A 106 2.77 -1.77 -12.83
C LEU A 106 1.69 -2.66 -13.47
N ALA A 107 1.13 -2.25 -14.62
CA ALA A 107 0.06 -2.92 -15.36
C ALA A 107 0.28 -4.43 -15.54
N ASN A 108 1.54 -4.83 -15.69
CA ASN A 108 1.94 -6.19 -16.01
C ASN A 108 3.08 -6.71 -15.13
N ASP A 109 3.53 -5.94 -14.13
CA ASP A 109 4.64 -6.38 -13.29
C ASP A 109 4.09 -7.30 -12.18
N ARG A 110 4.02 -8.60 -12.49
CA ARG A 110 3.63 -9.73 -11.62
C ARG A 110 4.50 -9.88 -10.37
N ARG A 111 5.36 -8.91 -10.05
CA ARG A 111 6.35 -8.95 -8.97
C ARG A 111 5.82 -8.39 -7.65
N VAL A 112 4.60 -7.84 -7.64
CA VAL A 112 4.10 -7.03 -6.50
C VAL A 112 3.05 -7.72 -5.63
N GLY A 113 2.71 -8.96 -5.95
CA GLY A 113 2.04 -9.87 -5.04
C GLY A 113 2.47 -11.28 -5.43
N GLN A 114 3.15 -11.96 -4.50
CA GLN A 114 3.46 -13.40 -4.46
C GLN A 114 3.16 -14.25 -5.70
N LEU A 115 4.11 -15.13 -6.08
CA LEU A 115 3.91 -16.24 -7.01
C LEU A 115 3.57 -15.75 -8.44
N GLY A 116 4.47 -16.01 -9.39
CA GLY A 116 4.41 -15.25 -10.65
C GLY A 116 5.63 -15.35 -11.54
N ALA A 117 6.34 -16.48 -11.53
CA ALA A 117 7.35 -16.77 -12.56
C ALA A 117 6.71 -17.27 -13.87
N ASP A 118 5.41 -17.03 -14.07
CA ASP A 118 4.61 -17.58 -15.18
C ASP A 118 4.46 -19.11 -15.09
N GLN A 119 4.33 -19.65 -13.87
CA GLN A 119 4.16 -21.08 -13.65
C GLN A 119 2.67 -21.42 -13.60
N THR A 120 2.30 -22.62 -14.07
CA THR A 120 0.91 -23.05 -14.29
C THR A 120 0.01 -23.01 -13.05
N TYR A 121 0.58 -22.99 -11.84
CA TYR A 121 -0.17 -22.91 -10.59
C TYR A 121 -0.62 -21.48 -10.23
N ASP A 122 -0.13 -20.43 -10.91
CA ASP A 122 -0.49 -19.02 -10.66
C ASP A 122 -1.91 -18.66 -11.14
N GLN A 123 -2.56 -19.53 -11.92
CA GLN A 123 -3.91 -19.27 -12.44
C GLN A 123 -4.99 -19.20 -11.34
N GLY A 124 -4.78 -19.87 -10.20
CA GLY A 124 -5.70 -19.78 -9.05
C GLY A 124 -5.60 -18.43 -8.32
N ALA A 125 -4.42 -17.83 -8.27
CA ALA A 125 -4.21 -16.53 -7.61
C ALA A 125 -4.71 -15.35 -8.47
N LEU A 126 -4.59 -15.46 -9.79
CA LEU A 126 -5.16 -14.49 -10.75
C LEU A 126 -6.70 -14.46 -10.74
N GLN A 127 -7.37 -15.50 -10.22
CA GLN A 127 -8.82 -15.48 -9.99
C GLN A 127 -9.21 -14.65 -8.76
N GLU A 128 -8.33 -14.53 -7.76
CA GLU A 128 -8.61 -13.80 -6.52
C GLU A 128 -8.21 -12.32 -6.56
N VAL A 129 -7.27 -11.95 -7.42
CA VAL A 129 -6.86 -10.55 -7.67
C VAL A 129 -7.15 -10.19 -9.12
N PRO A 130 -8.39 -9.75 -9.43
CA PRO A 130 -8.78 -9.38 -10.78
C PRO A 130 -7.89 -8.27 -11.36
N ASN A 131 -7.30 -8.54 -12.53
CA ASN A 131 -6.45 -7.60 -13.28
C ASN A 131 -7.25 -6.45 -13.94
N ASP A 132 -8.57 -6.41 -13.71
CA ASP A 132 -9.50 -5.37 -14.18
C ASP A 132 -9.60 -4.18 -13.20
N ARG A 133 -9.13 -4.34 -11.96
CA ARG A 133 -9.12 -3.27 -10.97
C ARG A 133 -7.83 -2.48 -11.11
N GLY A 134 -7.95 -1.34 -11.81
CA GLY A 134 -6.92 -0.35 -12.08
C GLY A 134 -5.84 -0.28 -10.99
N GLN A 135 -4.61 -0.45 -11.46
CA GLN A 135 -3.35 -0.49 -10.73
C GLN A 135 -3.34 0.41 -9.49
N ARG A 136 -3.06 -0.19 -8.33
CA ARG A 136 -3.20 0.48 -7.03
C ARG A 136 -1.94 1.12 -6.51
N PHE A 137 -0.75 0.71 -6.96
CA PHE A 137 0.52 1.14 -6.37
C PHE A 137 1.45 1.75 -7.41
N CYS A 138 2.09 2.85 -7.02
CA CYS A 138 3.09 3.57 -7.77
C CYS A 138 4.39 3.55 -6.97
N VAL A 139 5.43 2.97 -7.58
CA VAL A 139 6.75 2.87 -6.96
C VAL A 139 7.59 4.03 -7.48
N HIS A 140 8.10 4.82 -6.56
CA HIS A 140 9.09 5.85 -6.81
C HIS A 140 10.33 5.54 -5.99
N TYR A 141 11.49 5.88 -6.51
CA TYR A 141 12.73 5.72 -5.77
C TYR A 141 13.63 6.93 -5.95
N ARG A 142 14.49 7.13 -4.97
CA ARG A 142 15.52 8.16 -4.98
C ARG A 142 16.81 7.56 -4.44
N LEU A 143 17.92 7.90 -5.09
CA LEU A 143 19.25 7.51 -4.64
C LEU A 143 20.00 8.76 -4.20
N THR A 144 20.79 8.69 -3.13
CA THR A 144 21.63 9.79 -2.66
C THR A 144 22.95 9.24 -2.16
N TRP A 145 24.06 9.78 -2.64
CA TRP A 145 25.40 9.40 -2.20
C TRP A 145 25.63 9.83 -0.74
N VAL A 146 25.97 8.87 0.11
CA VAL A 146 26.38 9.11 1.51
C VAL A 146 27.91 9.08 1.63
N SER A 147 28.58 8.21 0.86
CA SER A 147 30.04 8.22 0.68
C SER A 147 30.39 7.92 -0.78
N SER A 148 31.67 7.76 -1.13
CA SER A 148 32.12 7.30 -2.45
C SER A 148 31.58 5.91 -2.83
N ASP A 149 31.23 5.09 -1.85
CA ASP A 149 30.89 3.67 -2.02
C ASP A 149 29.53 3.31 -1.44
N VAL A 150 28.87 4.23 -0.76
CA VAL A 150 27.59 3.97 -0.08
C VAL A 150 26.54 4.96 -0.56
N MET A 151 25.40 4.43 -1.00
CA MET A 151 24.21 5.18 -1.37
C MET A 151 23.10 4.92 -0.36
N ARG A 152 22.33 5.96 -0.07
CA ARG A 152 21.02 5.86 0.55
C ARG A 152 19.99 5.70 -0.56
N ALA A 153 19.32 4.55 -0.57
CA ALA A 153 18.17 4.30 -1.42
C ALA A 153 16.90 4.57 -0.63
N GLU A 154 16.02 5.40 -1.15
CA GLU A 154 14.70 5.63 -0.60
C GLU A 154 13.67 5.14 -1.60
N VAL A 155 12.81 4.22 -1.16
CA VAL A 155 11.71 3.72 -1.98
C VAL A 155 10.41 4.22 -1.37
N ARG A 156 9.59 4.85 -2.20
CA ARG A 156 8.25 5.31 -1.86
C ARG A 156 7.25 4.53 -2.68
N VAL A 157 6.27 3.95 -2.01
CA VAL A 157 5.13 3.33 -2.64
C VAL A 157 3.90 4.14 -2.29
N SER A 158 3.21 4.65 -3.30
CA SER A 158 2.00 5.45 -3.15
C SER A 158 0.80 4.78 -3.81
N TRP A 159 -0.38 4.91 -3.19
CA TRP A 159 -1.64 4.37 -3.72
C TRP A 159 -2.75 5.40 -3.64
N ALA A 160 -3.75 5.23 -4.49
CA ALA A 160 -4.98 6.01 -4.45
C ALA A 160 -5.90 5.45 -3.34
N ARG A 161 -6.41 6.31 -2.45
CA ARG A 161 -7.39 5.93 -1.42
C ARG A 161 -8.78 5.71 -2.03
N ALA A 162 -9.68 5.11 -1.26
CA ALA A 162 -11.03 4.74 -1.74
C ALA A 162 -11.89 5.91 -2.29
N ASN A 163 -11.62 7.14 -1.85
CA ASN A 163 -12.30 8.36 -2.27
C ASN A 163 -11.60 9.11 -3.42
N ALA A 164 -10.47 8.60 -3.91
CA ALA A 164 -9.72 9.24 -4.98
C ALA A 164 -10.33 8.99 -6.36
N PRO A 165 -10.25 9.96 -7.29
CA PRO A 165 -10.61 9.74 -8.68
C PRO A 165 -9.64 8.74 -9.32
N VAL A 166 -10.04 7.47 -9.40
CA VAL A 166 -9.18 6.34 -9.82
C VAL A 166 -8.47 6.62 -11.14
N ASP A 167 -9.17 7.24 -12.10
CA ASP A 167 -8.62 7.53 -13.44
C ASP A 167 -7.42 8.49 -13.41
N ALA A 168 -7.40 9.44 -12.48
CA ALA A 168 -6.30 10.41 -12.37
C ALA A 168 -5.00 9.74 -11.90
N TYR A 169 -5.08 8.62 -11.19
CA TYR A 169 -3.94 7.95 -10.56
C TYR A 169 -3.46 6.69 -11.29
N LYS A 170 -4.16 6.26 -12.35
CA LYS A 170 -3.78 5.09 -13.18
C LYS A 170 -2.37 5.18 -13.77
N GLN A 171 -1.88 6.39 -14.00
CA GLN A 171 -0.58 6.63 -14.66
C GLN A 171 0.53 7.07 -13.70
N CYS A 172 0.33 6.94 -12.37
CA CYS A 172 1.29 7.41 -11.38
C CYS A 172 1.71 8.87 -11.62
N PRO A 173 0.74 9.82 -11.59
CA PRO A 173 1.03 11.22 -11.86
C PRO A 173 2.07 11.76 -10.88
N VAL A 174 2.82 12.76 -11.32
CA VAL A 174 3.86 13.42 -10.52
C VAL A 174 3.32 13.96 -9.18
N SER A 175 2.00 14.25 -9.10
CA SER A 175 1.34 14.65 -7.86
C SER A 175 1.46 13.62 -6.72
N MET A 176 1.52 12.32 -7.03
CA MET A 176 1.74 11.29 -6.00
C MET A 176 3.16 11.35 -5.41
N ILE A 177 4.11 11.88 -6.17
CA ILE A 177 5.50 12.09 -5.77
C ILE A 177 5.63 13.38 -4.97
N THR A 178 5.07 14.48 -5.48
CA THR A 178 5.27 15.81 -4.90
C THR A 178 4.42 16.03 -3.66
N ASN A 179 3.21 15.47 -3.63
CA ASN A 179 2.25 15.63 -2.54
C ASN A 179 1.86 14.27 -1.93
N PRO A 180 2.82 13.51 -1.34
CA PRO A 180 2.56 12.19 -0.78
C PRO A 180 1.65 12.22 0.45
N GLY A 181 1.42 13.41 1.02
CA GLY A 181 0.55 13.68 2.14
C GLY A 181 -0.70 14.46 1.76
N ASP A 182 -1.15 14.44 0.50
CA ASP A 182 -2.52 14.87 0.17
C ASP A 182 -3.50 13.92 0.87
N ILE A 183 -3.80 14.27 2.13
CA ILE A 183 -4.43 13.43 3.17
C ILE A 183 -5.77 12.87 2.69
N GLY A 184 -6.40 13.56 1.73
CA GLY A 184 -7.66 13.17 1.13
C GLY A 184 -7.54 11.95 0.22
N TYR A 185 -6.55 11.89 -0.68
CA TYR A 185 -6.64 11.03 -1.87
C TYR A 185 -5.48 10.06 -2.06
N VAL A 186 -4.32 10.31 -1.44
CA VAL A 186 -3.12 9.49 -1.66
C VAL A 186 -2.62 8.94 -0.33
N GLY A 187 -2.42 7.62 -0.28
CA GLY A 187 -1.63 6.95 0.74
C GLY A 187 -0.20 6.79 0.26
N SER A 188 0.78 6.85 1.17
CA SER A 188 2.16 6.53 0.83
C SER A 188 2.93 5.92 2.00
N VAL A 189 3.85 5.01 1.66
CA VAL A 189 4.85 4.44 2.57
C VAL A 189 6.21 4.72 1.96
N THR A 190 7.16 5.23 2.77
CA THR A 190 8.54 5.46 2.32
C THR A 190 9.48 4.67 3.23
N LEU A 191 10.31 3.81 2.64
CA LEU A 191 11.33 3.04 3.32
C LEU A 191 12.73 3.43 2.81
N PRO A 192 13.66 3.83 3.70
CA PRO A 192 15.06 4.02 3.37
C PRO A 192 15.86 2.73 3.59
N ALA A 193 16.88 2.48 2.76
CA ALA A 193 17.95 1.52 3.03
C ALA A 193 19.30 2.07 2.57
N LEU A 194 20.37 1.44 3.06
CA LEU A 194 21.71 1.66 2.54
C LEU A 194 22.05 0.57 1.53
N VAL A 195 22.72 1.00 0.47
CA VAL A 195 23.16 0.16 -0.64
C VAL A 195 24.63 0.47 -0.86
N MET A 196 25.48 -0.56 -0.85
CA MET A 196 26.92 -0.41 -0.98
C MET A 196 27.38 -0.87 -2.36
N ARG A 197 28.27 -0.09 -2.98
CA ARG A 197 28.96 -0.41 -4.23
C ARG A 197 29.90 -1.59 -3.99
N ASN A 198 29.92 -2.53 -4.94
CA ASN A 198 30.92 -3.60 -4.91
C ASN A 198 32.27 -3.10 -5.44
N VAL A 199 33.18 -2.74 -4.53
CA VAL A 199 34.55 -2.30 -4.85
C VAL A 199 35.46 -3.43 -5.36
N TYR A 200 35.08 -4.69 -5.16
CA TYR A 200 35.88 -5.86 -5.53
C TYR A 200 35.54 -6.42 -6.91
N ALA A 201 34.53 -5.87 -7.58
CA ALA A 201 34.06 -6.35 -8.87
C ALA A 201 34.89 -5.86 -10.07
N GLN A 202 36.15 -5.45 -9.85
CA GLN A 202 37.07 -5.00 -10.91
C GLN A 202 37.42 -6.15 -11.88
#